data_AF-A0A968TRW9-F1
#
_entry.id   AF-A0A968TRW9-F1
#
_cell.length_a   1.000
_cell.length_b   1.000
_cell.length_c   1.000
_cell.angle_alpha   90.00
_cell.angle_beta   90.00
_cell.angle_gamma   90.00
#
_symmetry.space_group_name_H-M   'P 1'
#
loop_
_entity.id
_entity.type
_entity.pdbx_description
1 polymer ?
#
loop_
_entity_poly.entity_id
_entity_poly.type
_entity_poly.pdbx_seq_one_letter_code
_entity_poly.pdbx_strand_id
1 'polypeptide(L)'
;MVDSLSGQVQRSVTEFRGRNVTAVSFDQFGNLWVGTSNGLFVVNRYNGAILRSIPGLPSNRVLAISPDTGNKVWVGTADGLGWVSLTTGVARSSEAFSRP
;
A
#
# COMPACT_ATOMS: atom_id res chain seq x y z
N MET A 1 6.06 -13.17 6.88
CA MET A 1 5.15 -13.87 7.81
C MET A 1 6.03 -14.57 8.83
N VAL A 2 5.66 -14.52 10.11
CA VAL A 2 6.41 -15.14 11.22
C VAL A 2 5.63 -16.37 11.65
N ASP A 3 6.33 -17.47 11.87
CA ASP A 3 5.72 -18.66 12.42
C ASP A 3 5.27 -18.39 13.87
N SER A 4 3.99 -18.62 14.17
CA SER A 4 3.40 -18.31 15.48
C SER A 4 3.87 -19.25 16.60
N LEU A 5 4.56 -20.35 16.28
CA LEU A 5 5.05 -21.34 17.24
C LEU A 5 6.55 -21.15 17.56
N SER A 6 7.35 -20.78 16.57
CA SER A 6 8.81 -20.69 16.66
C SER A 6 9.36 -19.26 16.61
N GLY A 7 8.52 -18.26 16.29
CA GLY A 7 8.95 -16.87 16.13
C GLY A 7 9.92 -16.65 14.96
N GLN A 8 10.18 -17.68 14.17
CA GLN A 8 11.07 -17.63 13.02
C GLN A 8 10.41 -16.88 11.87
N VAL A 9 11.19 -16.07 11.16
CA VAL A 9 10.76 -15.48 9.89
C VAL A 9 10.58 -16.61 8.89
N GLN A 10 9.33 -16.94 8.58
CA GLN A 10 9.01 -18.01 7.63
C GLN A 10 9.37 -17.62 6.20
N ARG A 11 9.18 -16.33 5.83
CA ARG A 11 9.42 -15.83 4.47
C ARG A 11 9.80 -14.34 4.47
N SER A 12 10.82 -14.03 3.67
CA SER A 12 11.21 -12.66 3.30
C SER A 12 10.72 -12.38 1.89
N VAL A 13 10.09 -11.22 1.68
CA VAL A 13 9.75 -10.73 0.34
C VAL A 13 10.95 -9.99 -0.23
N THR A 14 11.67 -10.62 -1.15
CA THR A 14 12.93 -10.08 -1.69
C THR A 14 12.73 -8.85 -2.58
N GLU A 15 11.58 -8.71 -3.23
CA GLU A 15 11.28 -7.59 -4.14
C GLU A 15 11.24 -6.22 -3.44
N PHE A 16 11.09 -6.20 -2.12
CA PHE A 16 11.14 -4.97 -1.31
C PHE A 16 12.49 -4.74 -0.63
N ARG A 17 13.53 -5.56 -0.90
CA ARG A 17 14.87 -5.30 -0.37
C ARG A 17 15.35 -3.91 -0.83
N GLY A 18 15.86 -3.13 0.11
CA GLY A 18 16.29 -1.74 -0.13
C GLY A 18 15.14 -0.75 -0.29
N ARG A 19 13.87 -1.18 -0.24
CA ARG A 19 12.71 -0.30 -0.18
C ARG A 19 12.26 -0.14 1.25
N ASN A 20 12.28 1.09 1.75
CA ASN A 20 11.76 1.37 3.08
C ASN A 20 10.24 1.26 3.08
N VAL A 21 9.72 0.15 3.64
CA VAL A 21 8.29 -0.12 3.80
C VAL A 21 7.79 0.67 5.01
N THR A 22 6.78 1.51 4.79
CA THR A 22 6.26 2.46 5.78
C THR A 22 4.85 2.11 6.26
N ALA A 23 4.08 1.41 5.44
CA ALA A 23 2.71 1.02 5.76
C ALA A 23 2.34 -0.30 5.08
N VAL A 24 1.55 -1.12 5.77
CA VAL A 24 1.00 -2.37 5.23
C VAL A 24 -0.44 -2.52 5.70
N SER A 25 -1.36 -2.87 4.80
CA SER A 25 -2.76 -3.12 5.16
C SER A 25 -3.41 -4.13 4.22
N PHE A 26 -4.40 -4.87 4.71
CA PHE A 26 -5.30 -5.65 3.87
C PHE A 26 -6.56 -4.84 3.53
N ASP A 27 -7.02 -4.91 2.28
CA ASP A 27 -8.37 -4.45 1.95
C ASP A 27 -9.44 -5.53 2.20
N GLN A 28 -10.71 -5.17 2.00
CA GLN A 28 -11.84 -6.07 2.19
C GLN A 28 -11.89 -7.25 1.21
N PHE A 29 -11.13 -7.20 0.11
CA PHE A 29 -11.00 -8.30 -0.85
C PHE A 29 -9.78 -9.18 -0.55
N GLY A 30 -9.04 -8.88 0.52
CA GLY A 30 -7.87 -9.62 0.95
C GLY A 30 -6.60 -9.31 0.16
N ASN A 31 -6.57 -8.24 -0.63
CA ASN A 31 -5.34 -7.78 -1.28
C ASN A 31 -4.42 -7.15 -0.23
N LEU A 32 -3.12 -7.43 -0.33
CA LEU A 32 -2.10 -6.83 0.53
C LEU A 32 -1.58 -5.55 -0.11
N TRP A 33 -1.83 -4.43 0.53
CA TRP A 33 -1.31 -3.12 0.15
C TRP A 33 -0.03 -2.83 0.91
N VAL A 34 1.01 -2.40 0.20
CA VAL A 34 2.33 -2.09 0.75
C VAL A 34 2.74 -0.70 0.30
N GLY A 35 2.81 0.21 1.26
CA GLY A 35 3.31 1.56 1.11
C GLY A 35 4.81 1.61 1.39
N THR A 36 5.53 2.34 0.56
CA THR A 36 6.97 2.52 0.71
C THR A 36 7.34 3.99 0.61
N SER A 37 8.60 4.31 0.89
CA SER A 37 9.15 5.64 0.61
C SER A 37 9.17 6.00 -0.89
N ASN A 38 8.94 5.04 -1.80
CA ASN A 38 8.97 5.26 -3.24
C ASN A 38 7.88 4.45 -3.98
N GLY A 39 6.65 4.55 -3.51
CA GLY A 39 5.46 4.05 -4.20
C GLY A 39 4.52 3.23 -3.33
N LEU A 40 3.34 2.98 -3.88
CA LEU A 40 2.30 2.10 -3.33
C LEU A 40 2.15 0.87 -4.23
N PHE A 41 2.11 -0.32 -3.61
CA PHE A 41 2.05 -1.59 -4.31
C PHE A 41 0.92 -2.47 -3.80
N VAL A 42 0.32 -3.25 -4.70
CA VAL A 42 -0.48 -4.42 -4.34
C VAL A 42 0.40 -5.64 -4.49
N VAL A 43 0.43 -6.47 -3.45
CA VAL A 43 1.35 -7.60 -3.31
C VAL A 43 0.55 -8.88 -3.13
N ASN A 44 1.02 -9.96 -3.73
CA ASN A 44 0.48 -11.29 -3.47
C ASN A 44 0.86 -11.71 -2.05
N ARG A 45 -0.13 -11.89 -1.19
CA ARG A 45 0.08 -12.20 0.24
C ARG A 45 0.78 -13.53 0.53
N TYR A 46 0.83 -14.45 -0.43
CA TYR A 46 1.38 -15.80 -0.24
C TYR A 46 2.84 -15.91 -0.69
N ASN A 47 3.18 -15.29 -1.82
CA ASN A 47 4.52 -15.38 -2.40
C ASN A 47 5.28 -14.05 -2.40
N GLY A 48 4.63 -12.93 -2.04
CA GLY A 48 5.26 -11.62 -1.96
C GLY A 48 5.52 -10.93 -3.31
N ALA A 49 5.08 -11.51 -4.43
CA ALA A 49 5.25 -10.88 -5.73
C ALA A 49 4.46 -9.57 -5.81
N ILE A 50 5.06 -8.51 -6.36
CA ILE A 50 4.35 -7.28 -6.69
C ILE A 50 3.38 -7.59 -7.83
N LEU A 51 2.08 -7.48 -7.55
CA LEU A 51 1.02 -7.66 -8.54
C LEU A 51 0.75 -6.37 -9.31
N ARG A 52 0.84 -5.22 -8.62
CA ARG A 52 0.55 -3.91 -9.21
C ARG A 52 1.31 -2.80 -8.51
N SER A 53 1.83 -1.86 -9.29
CA SER A 53 2.28 -0.55 -8.80
C SER A 53 1.18 0.48 -9.02
N ILE A 54 0.97 1.37 -8.07
CA ILE A 54 -0.10 2.38 -8.11
C ILE A 54 0.50 3.77 -8.31
N PRO A 55 0.52 4.29 -9.55
CA PRO A 55 0.90 5.68 -9.82
C PRO A 55 -0.28 6.63 -9.59
N GLY A 56 -0.03 7.95 -9.67
CA GLY A 56 -1.09 8.98 -9.69
C GLY A 56 -1.55 9.45 -8.31
N LEU A 57 -0.84 9.07 -7.25
CA LEU A 57 -0.98 9.67 -5.93
C LEU A 57 -0.27 11.03 -5.87
N PRO A 58 -0.62 11.91 -4.91
CA PRO A 58 0.04 13.22 -4.75
C PRO A 58 1.56 13.13 -4.56
N SER A 59 2.05 12.06 -3.91
CA SER A 59 3.47 11.77 -3.75
C SER A 59 3.74 10.27 -3.81
N ASN A 60 4.92 9.87 -4.27
CA ASN A 60 5.39 8.48 -4.18
C ASN A 60 5.74 8.08 -2.74
N ARG A 61 6.02 9.05 -1.86
CA ARG A 61 6.36 8.75 -0.47
C ARG A 61 5.08 8.48 0.33
N VAL A 62 4.75 7.20 0.49
CA VAL A 62 3.58 6.74 1.26
C VAL A 62 3.91 6.75 2.75
N LEU A 63 2.98 7.24 3.56
CA LEU A 63 3.11 7.35 5.02
C LEU A 63 2.06 6.52 5.76
N ALA A 64 0.86 6.39 5.19
CA ALA A 64 -0.24 5.64 5.80
C ALA A 64 -1.17 5.06 4.74
N ILE A 65 -1.82 3.93 5.07
CA ILE A 65 -2.83 3.27 4.23
C ILE A 65 -4.03 2.96 5.12
N SER A 66 -5.22 3.37 4.67
CA SER A 66 -6.49 3.10 5.37
C SER A 66 -7.54 2.63 4.36
N PRO A 67 -7.75 1.32 4.22
CA PRO A 67 -8.87 0.78 3.45
C PRO A 67 -10.21 1.23 4.04
N ASP A 68 -11.19 1.49 3.18
CA ASP A 68 -12.57 1.72 3.60
C ASP A 68 -13.53 0.68 3.00
N THR A 69 -14.75 0.62 3.54
CA THR A 69 -15.84 -0.22 3.01
C THR A 69 -16.51 0.39 1.77
N GLY A 70 -16.20 1.65 1.45
CA GLY A 70 -16.74 2.43 0.36
C GLY A 70 -16.01 2.23 -0.98
N ASN A 71 -15.36 1.08 -1.16
CA ASN A 71 -14.64 0.70 -2.38
C ASN A 71 -13.40 1.59 -2.66
N LYS A 72 -12.76 2.10 -1.61
CA LYS A 72 -11.53 2.89 -1.70
C LYS A 72 -10.47 2.41 -0.72
N VAL A 73 -9.23 2.73 -1.06
CA VAL A 73 -8.10 2.72 -0.12
C VAL A 73 -7.57 4.14 -0.04
N TRP A 74 -7.70 4.74 1.14
CA TRP A 74 -7.11 6.05 1.43
C TRP A 74 -5.62 5.91 1.67
N VAL A 75 -4.84 6.85 1.14
CA VAL A 75 -3.39 6.83 1.18
C VAL A 75 -2.88 8.20 1.60
N GLY A 76 -2.33 8.26 2.81
CA GLY A 76 -1.60 9.44 3.27
C GLY A 76 -0.22 9.44 2.63
N THR A 77 0.10 10.50 1.89
CA THR A 77 1.40 10.69 1.23
C THR A 77 2.10 11.94 1.77
N ALA A 78 3.39 12.09 1.48
CA ALA A 78 4.14 13.27 1.92
C ALA A 78 3.57 14.61 1.41
N ASP A 79 2.87 14.60 0.27
CA ASP A 79 2.31 15.79 -0.37
C ASP A 79 0.77 15.84 -0.29
N GLY A 80 0.18 15.09 0.66
CA GLY A 80 -1.24 15.15 0.97
C GLY A 80 -1.96 13.81 0.84
N LEU A 81 -3.30 13.87 0.80
CA LEU A 81 -4.17 12.70 0.80
C LEU A 81 -4.57 12.31 -0.62
N GLY A 82 -4.42 11.02 -0.94
CA GLY A 82 -4.98 10.41 -2.14
C GLY A 82 -5.84 9.20 -1.80
N TRP A 83 -6.52 8.65 -2.79
CA TRP A 83 -7.25 7.39 -2.64
C TRP A 83 -7.21 6.59 -3.93
N VAL A 84 -7.34 5.27 -3.79
CA VAL A 84 -7.33 4.31 -4.90
C VAL A 84 -8.67 3.62 -4.96
N SER A 85 -9.33 3.62 -6.12
CA SER A 85 -10.55 2.84 -6.31
C SER A 85 -10.21 1.34 -6.29
N LEU A 86 -10.90 0.56 -5.47
CA LEU A 86 -10.70 -0.89 -5.43
C LEU A 86 -11.25 -1.58 -6.70
N THR A 87 -12.29 -1.03 -7.33
CA THR A 87 -12.81 -1.55 -8.59
C THR A 87 -11.90 -1.27 -9.78
N THR A 88 -11.40 -0.04 -9.94
CA THR A 88 -10.62 0.33 -11.13
C THR A 88 -9.12 0.26 -10.94
N GLY A 89 -8.64 0.29 -9.69
CA GLY A 89 -7.21 0.39 -9.37
C GLY A 89 -6.60 1.77 -9.62
N VAL A 90 -7.40 2.77 -10.00
CA VAL A 90 -6.92 4.11 -10.35
C VAL A 90 -6.82 4.96 -9.08
N ALA A 91 -5.67 5.63 -8.92
CA ALA A 91 -5.45 6.59 -7.85
C ALA A 91 -5.95 7.99 -8.24
N ARG A 92 -6.38 8.76 -7.24
CA ARG A 92 -6.74 10.17 -7.35
C ARG A 92 -6.24 10.95 -6.16
N SER A 93 -5.87 12.21 -6.37
CA SER A 93 -5.68 13.17 -5.29
C SER A 93 -7.03 13.53 -4.66
N SER A 94 -7.01 13.84 -3.36
CA SER A 94 -8.14 14.49 -2.71
C SER A 94 -7.93 16.01 -2.77
N GLU A 95 -8.74 16.70 -3.57
CA GLU A 95 -8.70 18.17 -3.69
C GLU A 95 -9.02 18.87 -2.36
N ALA A 96 -9.75 18.20 -1.45
CA ALA A 96 -10.09 18.74 -0.14
C ALA A 96 -8.90 18.81 0.83
N PHE A 97 -7.77 18.15 0.53
CA PHE A 97 -6.61 18.05 1.41
C PHE A 97 -5.27 18.25 0.68
N SER A 98 -5.29 18.70 -0.58
CA SER A 98 -4.08 19.13 -1.28
C SER A 98 -3.57 20.44 -0.72
N ARG A 99 -2.25 20.54 -0.50
CA ARG A 99 -1.62 21.79 -0.04
C ARG A 99 -1.87 22.90 -1.09
N PRO A 100 -2.21 24.13 -0.66
CA PRO A 100 -2.34 25.27 -1.57
C PRO A 100 -1.01 25.64 -2.22
#